data_AF-A0A8D8M3J3-F1
#
_entry.id   AF-A0A8D8M3J3-F1
#
_cell.length_a   1.000
_cell.length_b   1.000
_cell.length_c   1.000
_cell.angle_alpha   90.00
_cell.angle_beta   90.00
_cell.angle_gamma   90.00
#
_symmetry.space_group_name_H-M   'P 1'
#
loop_
_entity.id
_entity.type
_entity.pdbx_description
1 polymer ?
#
loop_
_entity_poly.entity_id
_entity_poly.type
_entity_poly.pdbx_seq_one_letter_code
_entity_poly.pdbx_strand_id
1 'polypeptide(L)'
;MAGRVIDFRWIKRYRVFFIAGGFILVLQVFLAYVFIIISDANDRTTYEYLSGRGNLNFDGVDEKHRLQNLSVRRFNKEPYLQVEYEESSLNILSVSNKNKLPPDKVSLRLEDLDFVPPCDIRVKEAISSIHRAKTQQCKQIIANVTCLIVKNQLYPKSLPHLCPTDFIVGKSLGCYEDDVTTRLLSGYSVVLKNINSPQNCISICLQNGYLYAGVQFGSECFCGNDQPSSTARKPDSSCNMKCSGDPKEACGGYYKMNVYQTGLSKFQPQSASEDESVGPSLSAPPPPTVRIAYLLTVNGRALRQVHRLVRALFHRDHFFLIHVDARQDYLFRELLSLELRLPNVRLSRRRQATIWGGASLVSILLDSMQQLLDSGWEWDFIINLSESDYPVK
;
A
#
# COMPACT_ATOMS: atom_id res chain seq x y z
N MET A 1 16.80 -25.99 -68.27
CA MET A 1 16.18 -24.77 -67.71
C MET A 1 14.73 -24.73 -68.17
N ALA A 2 13.79 -25.17 -67.33
CA ALA A 2 12.37 -25.19 -67.65
C ALA A 2 11.69 -24.01 -66.95
N GLY A 3 11.30 -22.99 -67.72
CA GLY A 3 10.48 -21.88 -67.24
C GLY A 3 9.07 -22.37 -66.93
N ARG A 4 8.61 -22.19 -65.69
CA ARG A 4 7.21 -22.41 -65.33
C ARG A 4 6.36 -21.32 -65.96
N VAL A 5 5.63 -21.67 -67.01
CA VAL A 5 4.55 -20.84 -67.55
C VAL A 5 3.38 -20.93 -66.58
N ILE A 6 2.97 -19.79 -66.02
CA ILE A 6 1.84 -19.68 -65.09
C ILE A 6 0.55 -19.95 -65.87
N ASP A 7 -0.21 -20.99 -65.50
CA ASP A 7 -1.46 -21.35 -66.15
C ASP A 7 -2.59 -20.37 -65.76
N PHE A 8 -2.87 -19.40 -66.64
CA PHE A 8 -3.87 -18.35 -66.46
C PHE A 8 -5.33 -18.85 -66.34
N ARG A 9 -5.60 -20.17 -66.46
CA ARG A 9 -6.96 -20.72 -66.30
C ARG A 9 -7.50 -20.59 -64.88
N TRP A 10 -6.63 -20.67 -63.86
CA TRP A 10 -7.04 -20.53 -62.45
C TRP A 10 -7.50 -19.11 -62.09
N ILE A 11 -6.90 -18.10 -62.73
CA ILE A 11 -7.24 -16.68 -62.53
C ILE A 11 -8.66 -16.38 -63.04
N LYS A 12 -9.13 -17.06 -64.09
CA LYS A 12 -10.51 -16.89 -64.59
C LYS A 12 -11.56 -17.54 -63.67
N ARG A 13 -11.25 -18.67 -63.03
CA ARG A 13 -12.21 -19.40 -62.19
C ARG A 13 -12.36 -18.81 -60.77
N TYR A 14 -11.29 -18.21 -60.24
CA TYR A 14 -11.28 -17.59 -58.90
C TYR A 14 -11.15 -16.07 -58.94
N ARG A 15 -11.51 -15.46 -60.07
CA ARG A 15 -11.33 -14.05 -60.37
C ARG A 15 -11.93 -13.13 -59.30
N VAL A 16 -13.09 -13.51 -58.76
CA VAL A 16 -13.77 -12.80 -57.66
C VAL A 16 -12.97 -12.88 -56.36
N PHE A 17 -12.39 -14.04 -56.02
CA PHE A 17 -11.57 -14.20 -54.82
C PHE A 17 -10.26 -13.42 -54.90
N PHE A 18 -9.61 -13.36 -56.07
CA PHE A 18 -8.41 -12.54 -56.26
C PHE A 18 -8.71 -11.05 -56.21
N ILE A 19 -9.86 -10.60 -56.75
CA ILE A 19 -10.29 -9.20 -56.66
C ILE A 19 -10.62 -8.83 -55.21
N ALA A 20 -11.38 -9.67 -54.50
CA ALA A 20 -11.72 -9.45 -53.09
C ALA A 20 -10.47 -9.48 -52.19
N GLY A 21 -9.58 -10.46 -52.38
CA GLY A 21 -8.32 -10.55 -51.65
C GLY A 21 -7.38 -9.36 -51.93
N GLY A 22 -7.33 -8.89 -53.18
CA GLY A 22 -6.61 -7.67 -53.56
C GLY A 22 -7.18 -6.43 -52.89
N PHE A 23 -8.50 -6.28 -52.84
CA PHE A 23 -9.17 -5.18 -52.13
C PHE A 23 -8.87 -5.20 -50.63
N ILE A 24 -8.91 -6.38 -50.00
CA ILE A 24 -8.57 -6.53 -48.57
C ILE A 24 -7.11 -6.16 -48.32
N LEU A 25 -6.19 -6.60 -49.19
CA LEU A 25 -4.77 -6.31 -49.04
C LEU A 25 -4.46 -4.83 -49.24
N VAL A 26 -5.10 -4.17 -50.22
CA VAL A 26 -5.01 -2.72 -50.43
C VAL A 26 -5.58 -1.95 -49.24
N LEU A 27 -6.73 -2.38 -48.69
CA LEU A 27 -7.32 -1.79 -47.50
C LEU A 27 -6.39 -1.95 -46.27
N GLN A 28 -5.79 -3.13 -46.09
CA GLN A 28 -4.84 -3.38 -45.00
C GLN A 28 -3.56 -2.53 -45.13
N VAL A 29 -3.02 -2.39 -46.35
CA VAL A 29 -1.86 -1.53 -46.61
C VAL A 29 -2.22 -0.06 -46.41
N PHE A 30 -3.40 0.37 -46.85
CA PHE A 30 -3.89 1.73 -46.64
C PHE A 30 -4.08 2.03 -45.14
N LEU A 31 -4.72 1.12 -44.39
CA LEU A 31 -4.88 1.28 -42.94
C LEU A 31 -3.54 1.29 -42.21
N ALA A 32 -2.58 0.44 -42.60
CA ALA A 32 -1.23 0.44 -42.04
C ALA A 32 -0.49 1.76 -42.34
N TYR A 33 -0.59 2.26 -43.57
CA TYR A 33 0.01 3.53 -43.99
C TYR A 33 -0.60 4.71 -43.23
N VAL A 34 -1.93 4.76 -43.11
CA VAL A 34 -2.64 5.79 -42.32
C VAL A 34 -2.23 5.71 -40.84
N PHE A 35 -2.10 4.52 -40.27
CA PHE A 35 -1.69 4.36 -38.87
C PHE A 35 -0.23 4.79 -38.64
N ILE A 36 0.68 4.53 -39.60
CA ILE A 36 2.07 5.00 -39.56
C ILE A 36 2.13 6.52 -39.67
N ILE A 37 1.35 7.12 -40.59
CA ILE A 37 1.27 8.58 -40.73
C ILE A 37 0.68 9.24 -39.49
N ILE A 38 -0.38 8.67 -38.90
CA ILE A 38 -0.95 9.19 -37.66
C ILE A 38 0.07 9.08 -36.51
N SER A 39 0.86 8.01 -36.45
CA SER A 39 1.94 7.90 -35.45
C SER A 39 3.01 8.98 -35.64
N ASP A 40 3.45 9.25 -36.87
CA ASP A 40 4.49 10.25 -37.18
C ASP A 40 3.97 11.70 -37.04
N ALA A 41 2.70 11.94 -37.41
CA ALA A 41 2.05 13.22 -37.23
C ALA A 41 1.75 13.52 -35.76
N ASN A 42 1.32 12.53 -34.98
CA ASN A 42 1.10 12.69 -33.54
C ASN A 42 2.43 12.86 -32.80
N ASP A 43 3.52 12.24 -33.25
CA ASP A 43 4.86 12.55 -32.78
C ASP A 43 5.22 14.02 -33.11
N ARG A 44 5.17 14.46 -34.36
CA ARG A 44 5.52 15.85 -34.75
C ARG A 44 4.68 16.93 -34.07
N THR A 45 3.36 16.75 -33.98
CA THR A 45 2.46 17.68 -33.28
C THR A 45 2.64 17.65 -31.76
N THR A 46 2.95 16.49 -31.17
CA THR A 46 3.38 16.38 -29.78
C THR A 46 4.72 17.11 -29.54
N TYR A 47 5.67 17.01 -30.48
CA TYR A 47 6.97 17.67 -30.40
C TYR A 47 6.85 19.20 -30.46
N GLU A 48 5.91 19.73 -31.24
CA GLU A 48 5.68 21.16 -31.39
C GLU A 48 4.92 21.75 -30.18
N TYR A 49 3.95 21.02 -29.61
CA TYR A 49 3.22 21.44 -28.41
C TYR A 49 4.03 21.35 -27.11
N LEU A 50 4.96 20.39 -27.00
CA LEU A 50 5.78 20.21 -25.81
C LEU A 50 7.08 21.05 -25.82
N SER A 51 7.57 21.49 -26.98
CA SER A 51 8.83 22.25 -27.08
C SER A 51 8.68 23.74 -26.80
N GLY A 52 7.46 24.26 -26.58
CA GLY A 52 7.24 25.65 -26.15
C GLY A 52 8.03 26.69 -26.96
N ARG A 53 8.18 26.49 -28.28
CA ARG A 53 9.02 27.33 -29.15
C ARG A 53 8.26 28.60 -29.56
N GLY A 54 7.91 29.41 -28.56
CA GLY A 54 7.80 30.86 -28.71
C GLY A 54 9.18 31.46 -28.42
N ASN A 55 9.80 32.03 -29.45
CA ASN A 55 11.14 32.63 -29.43
C ASN A 55 11.47 33.41 -28.15
N LEU A 56 12.51 32.97 -27.43
CA LEU A 56 13.33 33.83 -26.57
C LEU A 56 14.78 33.32 -26.62
N ASN A 57 15.67 34.16 -27.18
CA ASN A 57 17.12 34.01 -27.09
C ASN A 57 17.57 34.26 -25.64
N PHE A 58 18.37 33.38 -25.06
CA PHE A 58 19.33 33.77 -24.03
C PHE A 58 20.49 32.78 -23.94
N ASP A 59 21.69 33.34 -24.01
CA ASP A 59 23.00 32.70 -23.94
C ASP A 59 23.25 32.01 -22.58
N GLY A 60 24.06 30.95 -22.61
CA GLY A 60 24.30 30.06 -21.48
C GLY A 60 25.20 30.62 -20.37
N VAL A 61 25.17 29.97 -19.20
CA VAL A 61 26.27 29.93 -18.23
C VAL A 61 26.23 28.60 -17.45
N ASP A 62 27.44 28.17 -17.13
CA ASP A 62 27.96 26.93 -16.59
C ASP A 62 27.66 26.65 -15.09
N GLU A 63 28.04 25.43 -14.72
CA GLU A 63 27.86 24.62 -13.52
C GLU A 63 28.61 25.12 -12.24
N LYS A 64 28.31 24.47 -11.09
CA LYS A 64 28.99 24.49 -9.78
C LYS A 64 28.82 25.72 -8.87
N HIS A 65 28.02 25.58 -7.80
CA HIS A 65 28.46 25.80 -6.41
C HIS A 65 27.38 25.42 -5.38
N ARG A 66 27.82 24.87 -4.23
CA ARG A 66 27.11 24.63 -2.95
C ARG A 66 26.45 23.27 -2.71
N LEU A 67 27.32 22.26 -2.56
CA LEU A 67 27.28 21.39 -1.39
C LEU A 67 28.11 22.04 -0.29
N GLN A 68 27.45 22.62 0.72
CA GLN A 68 27.95 22.71 2.10
C GLN A 68 26.93 23.43 2.97
N ASN A 69 26.72 22.85 4.16
CA ASN A 69 25.95 23.34 5.30
C ASN A 69 24.48 22.91 5.31
N LEU A 70 24.18 21.88 6.10
CA LEU A 70 23.22 22.02 7.19
C LEU A 70 23.42 20.92 8.23
N SER A 71 23.71 21.39 9.44
CA SER A 71 24.10 20.69 10.64
C SER A 71 22.92 19.97 11.30
N VAL A 72 23.17 18.72 11.72
CA VAL A 72 22.33 17.90 12.59
C VAL A 72 22.10 18.62 13.94
N ARG A 73 20.86 19.04 14.22
CA ARG A 73 20.43 19.45 15.57
C ARG A 73 19.87 18.24 16.34
N ARG A 74 20.65 17.81 17.32
CA ARG A 74 20.30 16.93 18.45
C ARG A 74 19.11 17.53 19.22
N PHE A 75 18.06 16.76 19.46
CA PHE A 75 17.08 17.04 20.51
C PHE A 75 17.24 16.03 21.65
N ASN A 76 17.36 16.58 22.86
CA ASN A 76 17.64 15.88 24.10
C ASN A 76 16.43 15.08 24.61
N LYS A 77 16.75 13.93 25.23
CA LYS A 77 15.88 13.06 26.04
C LYS A 77 15.61 13.68 27.41
N GLU A 78 14.42 13.41 27.96
CA GLU A 78 14.10 13.27 29.41
C GLU A 78 12.76 12.49 29.57
N PRO A 79 12.47 11.89 30.75
CA PRO A 79 12.43 10.42 30.89
C PRO A 79 11.02 9.80 30.93
N TYR A 80 10.92 8.56 30.43
CA TYR A 80 9.70 7.73 30.49
C TYR A 80 9.75 6.75 31.69
N LEU A 81 8.61 6.63 32.37
CA LEU A 81 8.33 5.68 33.45
C LEU A 81 8.25 4.25 32.87
N GLN A 82 9.09 3.33 33.37
CA GLN A 82 9.07 1.92 32.99
C GLN A 82 7.97 1.17 33.75
N VAL A 83 7.08 0.50 33.01
CA VAL A 83 6.19 -0.54 33.55
C VAL A 83 6.66 -1.87 32.95
N GLU A 84 7.20 -2.75 33.79
CA GLU A 84 7.57 -4.12 33.43
C GLU A 84 6.31 -4.99 33.33
N TYR A 85 6.16 -5.72 32.22
CA TYR A 85 5.17 -6.79 32.07
C TYR A 85 5.89 -8.13 31.97
N GLU A 86 5.53 -9.06 32.85
CA GLU A 86 5.95 -10.47 32.81
C GLU A 86 5.29 -11.19 31.62
N GLU A 87 6.12 -11.85 30.81
CA GLU A 87 5.71 -12.58 29.60
C GLU A 87 5.07 -13.93 29.92
N SER A 88 3.76 -14.07 29.62
CA SER A 88 3.17 -15.37 29.31
C SER A 88 3.01 -15.51 27.79
N SER A 89 3.65 -16.53 27.24
CA SER A 89 3.78 -16.84 25.82
C SER A 89 2.43 -16.93 25.08
N LEU A 90 2.12 -15.88 24.30
CA LEU A 90 0.97 -15.84 23.40
C LEU A 90 1.31 -16.52 22.06
N ASN A 91 0.80 -17.74 21.88
CA ASN A 91 0.77 -18.45 20.60
C ASN A 91 -0.20 -17.76 19.63
N ILE A 92 0.29 -16.80 18.84
CA ILE A 92 -0.47 -16.23 17.71
C ILE A 92 -0.26 -17.13 16.48
N LEU A 93 -1.02 -18.22 16.38
CA LEU A 93 -1.25 -18.98 15.14
C LEU A 93 -2.55 -19.78 15.29
N SER A 94 -3.69 -19.19 14.96
CA SER A 94 -4.92 -19.97 14.73
C SER A 94 -5.71 -19.40 13.54
N VAL A 95 -5.22 -19.69 12.32
CA VAL A 95 -6.10 -19.77 11.16
C VAL A 95 -6.64 -21.19 11.14
N SER A 96 -7.92 -21.31 11.47
CA SER A 96 -8.66 -22.57 11.48
C SER A 96 -8.76 -23.11 10.05
N ASN A 97 -8.23 -24.31 9.80
CA ASN A 97 -8.63 -25.11 8.67
C ASN A 97 -8.74 -26.57 9.10
N LYS A 98 -10.00 -27.01 9.25
CA LYS A 98 -10.35 -28.42 9.42
C LYS A 98 -10.18 -29.11 8.07
N ASN A 99 -9.12 -29.92 7.95
CA ASN A 99 -9.10 -31.15 7.16
C ASN A 99 -7.93 -32.01 7.67
N LYS A 100 -8.25 -33.08 8.41
CA LYS A 100 -7.29 -34.08 8.88
C LYS A 100 -6.77 -34.87 7.67
N LEU A 101 -5.52 -34.62 7.29
CA LEU A 101 -4.66 -35.60 6.62
C LEU A 101 -3.53 -36.01 7.60
N PRO A 102 -2.98 -37.24 7.47
CA PRO A 102 -2.04 -37.79 8.44
C PRO A 102 -0.73 -36.98 8.51
N PRO A 103 -0.02 -37.00 9.65
CA PRO A 103 1.17 -36.19 9.84
C PRO A 103 2.36 -36.88 9.20
N ASP A 104 2.52 -36.72 7.89
CA ASP A 104 3.87 -36.80 7.33
C ASP A 104 4.67 -35.69 8.00
N LYS A 105 5.66 -36.09 8.80
CA LYS A 105 6.61 -35.21 9.49
C LYS A 105 7.40 -34.46 8.42
N VAL A 106 6.87 -33.32 7.96
CA VAL A 106 7.63 -32.35 7.17
C VAL A 106 8.78 -31.88 8.07
N SER A 107 9.95 -32.47 7.85
CA SER A 107 11.19 -32.19 8.58
C SER A 107 12.17 -31.50 7.63
N LEU A 108 12.98 -30.60 8.19
CA LEU A 108 13.95 -29.87 7.40
C LEU A 108 15.07 -30.81 6.93
N ARG A 109 15.20 -30.98 5.62
CA ARG A 109 16.31 -31.74 5.01
C ARG A 109 17.60 -30.91 5.06
N LEU A 110 18.46 -31.20 6.04
CA LEU A 110 19.72 -30.47 6.25
C LEU A 110 20.73 -30.68 5.12
N GLU A 111 20.64 -31.81 4.41
CA GLU A 111 21.44 -32.12 3.23
C GLU A 111 21.23 -31.15 2.05
N ASP A 112 20.10 -30.43 2.00
CA ASP A 112 19.80 -29.44 0.97
C ASP A 112 20.44 -28.06 1.24
N LEU A 113 21.09 -27.88 2.40
CA LEU A 113 21.62 -26.61 2.90
C LEU A 113 23.15 -26.64 2.94
N ASP A 114 23.78 -25.57 2.45
CA ASP A 114 25.23 -25.35 2.56
C ASP A 114 25.61 -24.59 3.85
N PHE A 115 24.65 -24.41 4.75
CA PHE A 115 24.80 -23.73 6.03
C PHE A 115 24.05 -24.47 7.15
N VAL A 116 24.45 -24.22 8.39
CA VAL A 116 23.75 -24.74 9.58
C VAL A 116 22.74 -23.69 10.05
N PRO A 117 21.43 -24.03 10.17
CA PRO A 117 20.42 -23.11 10.68
C PRO A 117 20.72 -22.62 12.11
N PRO A 118 20.42 -21.36 12.46
CA PRO A 118 20.68 -20.83 13.81
C PRO A 118 19.83 -21.42 14.94
N CYS A 119 18.81 -22.21 14.61
CA CYS A 119 17.87 -22.82 15.54
C CYS A 119 17.19 -24.05 14.91
N ASP A 120 16.51 -24.85 15.72
CA ASP A 120 15.68 -25.97 15.26
C ASP A 120 14.36 -25.45 14.65
N ILE A 121 14.22 -25.54 13.33
CA ILE A 121 13.06 -25.03 12.58
C ILE A 121 12.01 -26.14 12.44
N ARG A 122 10.90 -25.99 13.18
CA ARG A 122 9.76 -26.95 13.17
C ARG A 122 8.50 -26.42 12.48
N VAL A 123 8.48 -25.14 12.10
CA VAL A 123 7.32 -24.47 11.49
C VAL A 123 7.14 -24.96 10.05
N LYS A 124 5.97 -25.55 9.74
CA LYS A 124 5.71 -26.21 8.45
C LYS A 124 5.85 -25.26 7.26
N GLU A 125 5.38 -24.03 7.42
CA GLU A 125 5.42 -22.96 6.43
C GLU A 125 6.87 -22.54 6.14
N ALA A 126 7.70 -22.46 7.17
CA ALA A 126 9.12 -22.14 7.04
C ALA A 126 9.86 -23.27 6.30
N ILE A 127 9.64 -24.53 6.69
CA ILE A 127 10.25 -25.70 6.02
C ILE A 127 9.84 -25.76 4.54
N SER A 128 8.55 -25.59 4.24
CA SER A 128 8.05 -25.52 2.86
C SER A 128 8.71 -24.38 2.07
N SER A 129 8.88 -23.21 2.69
CA SER A 129 9.51 -22.05 2.05
C SER A 129 11.00 -22.29 1.76
N ILE A 130 11.74 -22.89 2.69
CA ILE A 130 13.15 -23.27 2.49
C ILE A 130 13.30 -24.27 1.35
N HIS A 131 12.45 -25.30 1.28
CA HIS A 131 12.51 -26.29 0.19
C HIS A 131 12.14 -25.73 -1.19
N ARG A 132 11.26 -24.71 -1.25
CA ARG A 132 10.89 -24.06 -2.51
C ARG A 132 11.91 -23.00 -2.97
N ALA A 133 12.67 -22.42 -2.05
CA ALA A 133 13.66 -21.40 -2.35
C ALA A 133 14.79 -21.95 -3.25
N LYS A 134 15.14 -21.17 -4.29
CA LYS A 134 16.08 -21.60 -5.33
C LYS A 134 17.54 -21.35 -4.96
N THR A 135 17.83 -20.24 -4.29
CA THR A 135 19.20 -19.85 -3.93
C THR A 135 19.49 -20.18 -2.46
N GLN A 136 20.72 -20.57 -2.16
CA GLN A 136 21.15 -20.86 -0.78
C GLN A 136 21.06 -19.61 0.10
N GLN A 137 21.41 -18.43 -0.44
CA GLN A 137 21.21 -17.16 0.23
C GLN A 137 19.75 -16.92 0.66
N CYS A 138 18.78 -17.22 -0.21
CA CYS A 138 17.36 -17.07 0.13
C CYS A 138 16.94 -18.07 1.23
N LYS A 139 17.41 -19.33 1.15
CA LYS A 139 17.19 -20.33 2.21
C LYS A 139 17.76 -19.86 3.56
N GLN A 140 18.96 -19.28 3.57
CA GLN A 140 19.61 -18.76 4.78
C GLN A 140 18.83 -17.59 5.38
N ILE A 141 18.35 -16.64 4.56
CA ILE A 141 17.53 -15.53 5.04
C ILE A 141 16.22 -16.06 5.66
N ILE A 142 15.53 -16.99 5.00
CA ILE A 142 14.30 -17.60 5.54
C ILE A 142 14.59 -18.28 6.88
N ALA A 143 15.68 -19.05 6.98
CA ALA A 143 16.07 -19.71 8.22
C ALA A 143 16.37 -18.71 9.34
N ASN A 144 17.16 -17.68 9.06
CA ASN A 144 17.52 -16.64 10.04
C ASN A 144 16.28 -15.88 10.55
N VAL A 145 15.41 -15.43 9.65
CA VAL A 145 14.17 -14.73 10.00
C VAL A 145 13.25 -15.64 10.81
N THR A 146 13.11 -16.91 10.43
CA THR A 146 12.32 -17.88 11.19
C THR A 146 12.85 -18.03 12.62
N CYS A 147 14.17 -18.12 12.79
CA CYS A 147 14.77 -18.20 14.11
C CYS A 147 14.56 -16.93 14.96
N LEU A 148 14.58 -15.74 14.35
CA LEU A 148 14.23 -14.50 15.05
C LEU A 148 12.76 -14.49 15.50
N ILE A 149 11.84 -15.02 14.69
CA ILE A 149 10.42 -15.14 15.04
C ILE A 149 10.24 -16.12 16.21
N VAL A 150 10.86 -17.31 16.15
CA VAL A 150 10.77 -18.32 17.21
C VAL A 150 11.34 -17.78 18.53
N LYS A 151 12.36 -16.93 18.47
CA LYS A 151 12.95 -16.26 19.65
C LYS A 151 12.19 -15.01 20.11
N ASN A 152 11.08 -14.65 19.47
CA ASN A 152 10.30 -13.42 19.73
C ASN A 152 11.15 -12.13 19.62
N GLN A 153 12.12 -12.11 18.70
CA GLN A 153 13.09 -11.02 18.50
C GLN A 153 12.87 -10.22 17.21
N LEU A 154 11.99 -10.68 16.31
CA LEU A 154 11.78 -10.01 15.02
C LEU A 154 10.87 -8.78 15.14
N TYR A 155 9.77 -8.90 15.89
CA TYR A 155 8.75 -7.86 15.98
C TYR A 155 8.83 -7.12 17.32
N PRO A 156 8.58 -5.80 17.34
CA PRO A 156 8.45 -5.08 18.60
C PRO A 156 7.23 -5.59 19.38
N LYS A 157 7.38 -5.79 20.69
CA LYS A 157 6.29 -6.25 21.57
C LYS A 157 5.20 -5.19 21.78
N SER A 158 5.57 -3.91 21.67
CA SER A 158 4.68 -2.76 21.83
C SER A 158 5.14 -1.60 20.94
N LEU A 159 4.20 -0.81 20.44
CA LEU A 159 4.48 0.43 19.70
C LEU A 159 3.92 1.63 20.48
N PRO A 160 4.68 2.73 20.63
CA PRO A 160 4.19 3.93 21.29
C PRO A 160 3.12 4.61 20.43
N HIS A 161 2.00 4.98 21.05
CA HIS A 161 0.97 5.78 20.43
C HIS A 161 1.24 7.28 20.70
N LEU A 162 1.53 8.04 19.65
CA LEU A 162 1.89 9.47 19.75
C LEU A 162 0.76 10.43 19.36
N CYS A 163 -0.40 9.92 18.91
CA CYS A 163 -1.51 10.79 18.56
C CYS A 163 -2.05 11.44 19.84
N PRO A 164 -2.15 12.79 19.89
CA PRO A 164 -2.71 13.48 21.04
C PRO A 164 -4.20 13.12 21.15
N THR A 165 -4.55 12.38 22.19
CA THR A 165 -5.94 12.04 22.49
C THR A 165 -6.44 12.90 23.63
N ASP A 166 -7.47 13.71 23.37
CA ASP A 166 -8.29 14.33 24.43
C ASP A 166 -9.17 13.28 25.15
N PHE A 167 -9.10 12.01 24.73
CA PHE A 167 -9.93 10.92 25.24
C PHE A 167 -9.19 10.09 26.29
N ILE A 168 -9.90 9.79 27.37
CA ILE A 168 -9.44 8.90 28.44
C ILE A 168 -9.57 7.46 27.92
N VAL A 169 -8.44 6.85 27.54
CA VAL A 169 -8.39 5.41 27.20
C VAL A 169 -8.95 4.60 28.37
N GLY A 170 -9.87 3.69 28.07
CA GLY A 170 -10.49 2.84 29.08
C GLY A 170 -11.53 3.52 29.96
N LYS A 171 -12.06 4.68 29.56
CA LYS A 171 -13.23 5.27 30.22
C LYS A 171 -14.40 4.28 30.18
N SER A 172 -14.84 3.83 31.35
CA SER A 172 -16.01 2.96 31.48
C SER A 172 -17.29 3.73 31.17
N LEU A 173 -18.16 3.11 30.36
CA LEU A 173 -19.52 3.59 30.07
C LEU A 173 -20.57 2.90 30.96
N GLY A 174 -20.18 1.83 31.65
CA GLY A 174 -21.02 1.06 32.57
C GLY A 174 -21.43 -0.31 32.01
N CYS A 175 -22.41 -0.91 32.68
CA CYS A 175 -22.98 -2.21 32.32
C CYS A 175 -24.16 -2.08 31.35
N TYR A 176 -24.19 -2.93 30.32
CA TYR A 176 -25.25 -2.96 29.32
C TYR A 176 -25.74 -4.39 29.10
N GLU A 177 -27.02 -4.52 28.77
CA GLU A 177 -27.62 -5.76 28.29
C GLU A 177 -27.20 -6.02 26.85
N ASP A 178 -26.85 -7.26 26.57
CA ASP A 178 -26.42 -7.75 25.26
C ASP A 178 -27.36 -8.86 24.80
N ASP A 179 -27.46 -9.06 23.50
CA ASP A 179 -28.33 -10.07 22.90
C ASP A 179 -27.58 -10.89 21.86
N VAL A 180 -27.85 -12.20 21.81
CA VAL A 180 -27.12 -13.12 20.91
C VAL A 180 -27.42 -12.82 19.44
N THR A 181 -28.64 -12.37 19.13
CA THR A 181 -29.09 -12.09 17.76
C THR A 181 -28.71 -10.68 17.33
N THR A 182 -28.71 -9.73 18.27
CA THR A 182 -28.44 -8.31 18.07
C THR A 182 -27.35 -7.87 19.04
N ARG A 183 -26.12 -8.31 18.77
CA ARG A 183 -24.96 -8.00 19.61
C ARG A 183 -24.79 -6.50 19.75
N LEU A 184 -24.59 -6.06 21.00
CA LEU A 184 -24.36 -4.66 21.35
C LEU A 184 -23.11 -4.10 20.65
N LEU A 185 -22.05 -4.92 20.57
CA LEU A 185 -20.82 -4.65 19.85
C LEU A 185 -20.59 -5.77 18.83
N SER A 186 -20.93 -5.51 17.56
CA SER A 186 -21.03 -6.52 16.49
C SER A 186 -19.81 -6.59 15.56
N GLY A 187 -18.76 -5.81 15.80
CA GLY A 187 -17.62 -5.67 14.89
C GLY A 187 -16.65 -6.85 14.95
N TYR A 188 -16.00 -7.04 16.09
CA TYR A 188 -15.05 -8.13 16.31
C TYR A 188 -15.29 -8.79 17.66
N SER A 189 -15.05 -10.09 17.77
CA SER A 189 -15.11 -10.79 19.05
C SER A 189 -14.06 -11.88 19.15
N VAL A 190 -13.58 -12.11 20.37
CA VAL A 190 -12.57 -13.14 20.68
C VAL A 190 -12.76 -13.66 22.09
N VAL A 191 -12.48 -14.96 22.28
CA VAL A 191 -12.51 -15.61 23.60
C VAL A 191 -11.09 -15.71 24.16
N LEU A 192 -10.84 -14.99 25.24
CA LEU A 192 -9.57 -14.87 25.95
C LEU A 192 -9.63 -15.71 27.24
N LYS A 193 -9.40 -17.02 27.11
CA LYS A 193 -9.67 -17.99 28.18
C LYS A 193 -9.03 -17.67 29.54
N ASN A 194 -7.78 -17.20 29.56
CA ASN A 194 -7.01 -16.98 30.80
C ASN A 194 -6.39 -15.58 30.92
N ILE A 195 -6.68 -14.69 29.97
CA ILE A 195 -6.02 -13.38 29.87
C ILE A 195 -7.01 -12.26 29.63
N ASN A 196 -8.32 -12.51 29.79
CA ASN A 196 -9.30 -11.46 29.60
C ASN A 196 -9.23 -10.48 30.78
N SER A 197 -9.21 -9.20 30.45
CA SER A 197 -9.36 -8.08 31.37
C SER A 197 -9.92 -6.90 30.57
N PRO A 198 -10.53 -5.88 31.21
CA PRO A 198 -10.93 -4.67 30.52
C PRO A 198 -9.77 -4.07 29.73
N GLN A 199 -8.59 -3.95 30.34
CA GLN A 199 -7.42 -3.35 29.71
C GLN A 199 -6.96 -4.15 28.47
N ASN A 200 -6.92 -5.49 28.55
CA ASN A 200 -6.52 -6.31 27.42
C ASN A 200 -7.54 -6.24 26.28
N CYS A 201 -8.83 -6.27 26.61
CA CYS A 201 -9.89 -6.13 25.60
C CYS A 201 -9.89 -4.74 24.94
N ILE A 202 -9.72 -3.66 25.72
CA ILE A 202 -9.54 -2.30 25.21
C ILE A 202 -8.36 -2.24 24.24
N SER A 203 -7.22 -2.80 24.61
CA SER A 203 -6.03 -2.83 23.74
C SER A 203 -6.29 -3.58 22.43
N ILE A 204 -6.95 -4.74 22.48
CA ILE A 204 -7.32 -5.50 21.28
C ILE A 204 -8.24 -4.68 20.37
N CYS A 205 -9.30 -4.08 20.93
CA CYS A 205 -10.24 -3.29 20.14
C CYS A 205 -9.60 -2.02 19.56
N LEU A 206 -8.73 -1.35 20.32
CA LEU A 206 -7.95 -0.21 19.87
C LEU A 206 -7.04 -0.58 18.69
N GLN A 207 -6.31 -1.68 18.80
CA GLN A 207 -5.43 -2.18 17.72
C GLN A 207 -6.21 -2.56 16.45
N ASN A 208 -7.47 -2.97 16.60
CA ASN A 208 -8.37 -3.28 15.49
C ASN A 208 -9.19 -2.07 14.99
N GLY A 209 -8.94 -0.87 15.52
CA GLY A 209 -9.57 0.37 15.05
C GLY A 209 -11.02 0.57 15.50
N TYR A 210 -11.46 -0.11 16.56
CA TYR A 210 -12.83 0.01 17.07
C TYR A 210 -12.96 1.09 18.15
N LEU A 211 -14.06 1.83 18.16
CA LEU A 211 -14.32 2.92 19.12
C LEU A 211 -14.65 2.43 20.54
N TYR A 212 -15.23 1.23 20.64
CA TYR A 212 -15.69 0.65 21.90
C TYR A 212 -15.19 -0.77 22.06
N ALA A 213 -14.89 -1.11 23.31
CA ALA A 213 -14.53 -2.44 23.78
C ALA A 213 -15.53 -2.91 24.83
N GLY A 214 -15.81 -4.20 24.87
CA GLY A 214 -16.77 -4.79 25.79
C GLY A 214 -16.29 -6.14 26.30
N VAL A 215 -16.34 -6.33 27.61
CA VAL A 215 -16.04 -7.62 28.23
C VAL A 215 -17.32 -8.27 28.73
N GLN A 216 -17.46 -9.57 28.44
CA GLN A 216 -18.63 -10.37 28.78
C GLN A 216 -18.20 -11.77 29.23
N PHE A 217 -19.04 -12.39 30.07
CA PHE A 217 -18.91 -13.78 30.49
C PHE A 217 -17.51 -14.18 30.99
N GLY A 218 -16.79 -13.25 31.65
CA GLY A 218 -15.48 -13.45 32.25
C GLY A 218 -14.32 -13.56 31.26
N SER A 219 -14.54 -14.16 30.09
CA SER A 219 -13.50 -14.52 29.12
C SER A 219 -13.73 -13.99 27.71
N GLU A 220 -14.86 -13.35 27.43
CA GLU A 220 -15.19 -12.86 26.11
C GLU A 220 -14.88 -11.37 25.98
N CYS A 221 -14.33 -11.00 24.82
CA CYS A 221 -14.04 -9.63 24.43
C CYS A 221 -14.76 -9.32 23.11
N PHE A 222 -15.42 -8.18 23.05
CA PHE A 222 -16.20 -7.68 21.93
C PHE A 222 -15.77 -6.26 21.57
N CYS A 223 -15.78 -5.93 20.29
CA CYS A 223 -15.42 -4.62 19.76
C CYS A 223 -16.51 -4.10 18.82
N GLY A 224 -16.75 -2.79 18.85
CA GLY A 224 -17.74 -2.16 17.99
C GLY A 224 -17.51 -0.67 17.80
N ASN A 225 -18.21 -0.08 16.85
CA ASN A 225 -18.13 1.35 16.53
C ASN A 225 -19.39 2.13 16.93
N ASP A 226 -20.47 1.43 17.21
CA ASP A 226 -21.72 2.05 17.62
C ASP A 226 -21.75 2.25 19.13
N GLN A 227 -22.16 3.44 19.55
CA GLN A 227 -22.31 3.73 20.96
C GLN A 227 -23.49 2.92 21.52
N PRO A 228 -23.32 2.21 22.64
CA PRO A 228 -24.42 1.50 23.29
C PRO A 228 -25.61 2.43 23.60
N SER A 229 -26.82 2.01 23.23
CA SER A 229 -28.04 2.72 23.57
C SER A 229 -28.22 2.84 25.09
N SER A 230 -28.71 3.99 25.55
CA SER A 230 -29.04 4.20 26.97
C SER A 230 -30.12 3.25 27.48
N THR A 231 -31.00 2.75 26.59
CA THR A 231 -32.06 1.79 26.94
C THR A 231 -31.53 0.42 27.34
N ALA A 232 -30.35 0.04 26.86
CA ALA A 232 -29.69 -1.21 27.22
C ALA A 232 -28.92 -1.10 28.54
N ARG A 233 -28.79 0.08 29.14
CA ARG A 233 -27.99 0.29 30.35
C ARG A 233 -28.62 -0.45 31.53
N LYS A 234 -27.78 -1.15 32.30
CA LYS A 234 -28.15 -1.89 33.52
C LYS A 234 -27.35 -1.37 34.71
N PRO A 235 -27.77 -1.69 35.95
CA PRO A 235 -26.95 -1.42 37.12
C PRO A 235 -25.60 -2.12 37.00
N ASP A 236 -24.52 -1.44 37.37
CA ASP A 236 -23.15 -1.98 37.25
C ASP A 236 -22.95 -3.29 38.01
N SER A 237 -23.74 -3.51 39.08
CA SER A 237 -23.78 -4.79 39.81
C SER A 237 -24.21 -5.99 38.97
N SER A 238 -24.86 -5.77 37.83
CA SER A 238 -25.25 -6.82 36.88
C SER A 238 -24.06 -7.34 36.07
N CYS A 239 -22.97 -6.59 36.05
CA CYS A 239 -21.73 -6.96 35.38
C CYS A 239 -20.63 -7.21 36.43
N ASN A 240 -20.79 -8.28 37.21
CA ASN A 240 -19.94 -8.62 38.35
C ASN A 240 -19.16 -9.93 38.19
N MET A 241 -19.16 -10.52 36.99
CA MET A 241 -18.41 -11.74 36.73
C MET A 241 -16.92 -11.45 36.73
N LYS A 242 -16.14 -12.26 37.44
CA LYS A 242 -14.69 -12.07 37.52
C LYS A 242 -14.02 -12.29 36.17
N CYS A 243 -13.04 -11.47 35.86
CA CYS A 243 -12.21 -11.65 34.66
C CYS A 243 -11.35 -12.91 34.76
N SER A 244 -11.11 -13.56 33.62
CA SER A 244 -10.25 -14.74 33.56
C SER A 244 -8.75 -14.43 33.70
N GLY A 245 -8.32 -13.22 33.34
CA GLY A 245 -6.95 -12.75 33.46
C GLY A 245 -6.63 -12.06 34.79
N ASP A 246 -7.61 -11.39 35.40
CA ASP A 246 -7.48 -10.83 36.75
C ASP A 246 -8.78 -10.97 37.56
N PRO A 247 -8.84 -11.90 38.54
CA PRO A 247 -10.03 -12.10 39.37
C PRO A 247 -10.46 -10.89 40.22
N LYS A 248 -9.65 -9.81 40.30
CA LYS A 248 -9.99 -8.55 40.98
C LYS A 248 -10.84 -7.62 40.12
N GLU A 249 -10.87 -7.83 38.81
CA GLU A 249 -11.62 -7.02 37.86
C GLU A 249 -12.93 -7.70 37.45
N ALA A 250 -13.88 -6.89 36.95
CA ALA A 250 -15.17 -7.35 36.45
C ALA A 250 -15.20 -7.39 34.92
N CYS A 251 -15.61 -8.55 34.38
CA CYS A 251 -15.70 -8.85 32.96
C CYS A 251 -17.12 -9.27 32.56
N GLY A 252 -18.07 -8.35 32.78
CA GLY A 252 -19.46 -8.48 32.36
C GLY A 252 -20.25 -9.48 33.20
N GLY A 253 -21.19 -10.16 32.55
CA GLY A 253 -22.07 -11.17 33.15
C GLY A 253 -22.72 -12.01 32.07
N TYR A 254 -23.70 -12.85 32.43
CA TYR A 254 -24.47 -13.61 31.45
C TYR A 254 -25.35 -12.66 30.63
N TYR A 255 -25.01 -12.49 29.34
CA TYR A 255 -25.59 -11.50 28.43
C TYR A 255 -25.58 -10.06 28.97
N LYS A 256 -24.57 -9.74 29.78
CA LYS A 256 -24.30 -8.38 30.27
C LYS A 256 -22.85 -8.03 29.98
N MET A 257 -22.62 -6.82 29.51
CA MET A 257 -21.32 -6.37 29.01
C MET A 257 -20.89 -5.09 29.72
N ASN A 258 -19.68 -5.07 30.29
CA ASN A 258 -19.07 -3.81 30.67
C ASN A 258 -18.47 -3.19 29.41
N VAL A 259 -18.89 -1.97 29.06
CA VAL A 259 -18.41 -1.28 27.86
C VAL A 259 -17.44 -0.15 28.23
N TYR A 260 -16.39 -0.01 27.43
CA TYR A 260 -15.31 0.95 27.61
C TYR A 260 -15.02 1.68 26.29
N GLN A 261 -14.62 2.95 26.38
CA GLN A 261 -14.08 3.68 25.24
C GLN A 261 -12.62 3.28 25.00
N THR A 262 -12.24 3.07 23.75
CA THR A 262 -10.85 2.72 23.37
C THR A 262 -9.95 3.95 23.26
N GLY A 263 -10.53 5.15 23.20
CA GLY A 263 -9.81 6.41 22.99
C GLY A 263 -9.76 6.85 21.53
N LEU A 264 -10.32 6.06 20.60
CA LEU A 264 -10.50 6.46 19.21
C LEU A 264 -11.72 7.39 19.05
N SER A 265 -11.59 8.36 18.17
CA SER A 265 -12.71 9.20 17.71
C SER A 265 -13.31 8.65 16.43
N LYS A 266 -14.63 8.81 16.27
CA LYS A 266 -15.30 8.54 14.99
C LYS A 266 -14.70 9.45 13.91
N PHE A 267 -14.17 8.85 12.85
CA PHE A 267 -13.68 9.60 11.70
C PHE A 267 -14.83 10.39 11.08
N GLN A 268 -14.66 11.70 10.98
CA GLN A 268 -15.58 12.58 10.27
C GLN A 268 -14.97 12.89 8.90
N PRO A 269 -15.56 12.39 7.80
CA PRO A 269 -15.05 12.69 6.47
C PRO A 269 -15.15 14.20 6.22
N GLN A 270 -14.02 14.80 5.85
CA GLN A 270 -14.01 16.17 5.35
C GLN A 270 -14.36 16.13 3.86
N SER A 271 -15.52 16.68 3.51
CA SER A 271 -15.86 16.95 2.13
C SER A 271 -15.15 18.23 1.67
N ALA A 272 -14.61 18.22 0.45
CA ALA A 272 -14.13 19.45 -0.16
C ALA A 272 -15.32 20.42 -0.27
N SER A 273 -15.16 21.65 0.24
CA SER A 273 -16.15 22.70 0.01
C SER A 273 -16.11 23.07 -1.47
N GLU A 274 -17.13 22.65 -2.22
CA GLU A 274 -17.43 23.17 -3.56
C GLU A 274 -18.01 24.59 -3.41
N ASP A 275 -17.24 25.52 -2.83
CA ASP A 275 -17.64 26.92 -2.77
C ASP A 275 -17.44 27.58 -4.14
N GLU A 276 -18.29 27.19 -5.10
CA GLU A 276 -18.53 27.94 -6.34
C GLU A 276 -19.37 29.22 -6.09
N SER A 277 -19.85 29.43 -4.86
CA SER A 277 -20.78 30.53 -4.54
C SER A 277 -20.12 31.82 -4.02
N VAL A 278 -18.82 31.83 -3.76
CA VAL A 278 -18.10 33.09 -3.51
C VAL A 278 -17.70 33.66 -4.86
N GLY A 279 -18.63 34.39 -5.50
CA GLY A 279 -18.29 35.29 -6.60
C GLY A 279 -17.07 36.14 -6.22
N PRO A 280 -16.20 36.52 -7.18
CA PRO A 280 -14.88 37.05 -6.90
C PRO A 280 -14.98 38.24 -5.93
N SER A 281 -14.67 38.01 -4.66
CA SER A 281 -14.46 39.10 -3.73
C SER A 281 -13.18 39.77 -4.21
N LEU A 282 -13.29 40.95 -4.82
CA LEU A 282 -12.20 41.78 -5.33
C LEU A 282 -11.14 42.17 -4.27
N SER A 283 -11.23 41.63 -3.05
CA SER A 283 -10.42 41.97 -1.88
C SER A 283 -9.64 40.79 -1.28
N ALA A 284 -9.84 39.54 -1.72
CA ALA A 284 -9.10 38.40 -1.20
C ALA A 284 -8.13 37.87 -2.28
N PRO A 285 -6.84 37.64 -1.94
CA PRO A 285 -5.94 36.96 -2.87
C PRO A 285 -6.51 35.57 -3.21
N PRO A 286 -6.36 35.10 -4.45
CA PRO A 286 -6.77 33.74 -4.80
C PRO A 286 -6.09 32.74 -3.86
N PRO A 287 -6.77 31.64 -3.49
CA PRO A 287 -6.17 30.62 -2.64
C PRO A 287 -4.87 30.13 -3.29
N PRO A 288 -3.82 29.83 -2.49
CA PRO A 288 -2.55 29.36 -3.03
C PRO A 288 -2.78 28.08 -3.83
N THR A 289 -2.31 28.08 -5.07
CA THR A 289 -2.37 26.91 -5.95
C THR A 289 -1.46 25.83 -5.40
N VAL A 290 -2.01 24.65 -5.11
CA VAL A 290 -1.23 23.50 -4.64
C VAL A 290 -0.31 22.96 -5.72
N ARG A 291 0.89 22.54 -5.33
CA ARG A 291 1.88 21.88 -6.19
C ARG A 291 1.95 20.41 -5.83
N ILE A 292 1.69 19.55 -6.81
CA ILE A 292 1.62 18.10 -6.60
C ILE A 292 2.92 17.45 -7.07
N ALA A 293 3.46 16.56 -6.25
CA ALA A 293 4.48 15.59 -6.65
C ALA A 293 3.83 14.24 -6.97
N TYR A 294 3.71 13.94 -8.26
CA TYR A 294 3.25 12.64 -8.74
C TYR A 294 4.37 11.61 -8.62
N LEU A 295 4.11 10.58 -7.83
CA LEU A 295 4.98 9.42 -7.69
C LEU A 295 4.45 8.30 -8.59
N LEU A 296 5.08 8.08 -9.73
CA LEU A 296 4.66 7.02 -10.66
C LEU A 296 5.47 5.75 -10.43
N THR A 297 4.82 4.66 -10.02
CA THR A 297 5.45 3.32 -9.96
C THR A 297 4.99 2.51 -11.16
N VAL A 298 5.86 2.34 -12.15
CA VAL A 298 5.49 1.77 -13.46
C VAL A 298 6.18 0.44 -13.75
N ASN A 299 5.45 -0.47 -14.40
CA ASN A 299 5.93 -1.77 -14.83
C ASN A 299 5.45 -2.12 -16.26
N GLY A 300 5.95 -3.23 -16.81
CA GLY A 300 5.53 -3.77 -18.09
C GLY A 300 6.12 -3.05 -19.30
N ARG A 301 5.33 -3.00 -20.39
CA ARG A 301 5.75 -2.49 -21.72
C ARG A 301 4.85 -1.38 -22.26
N ALA A 302 3.92 -0.88 -21.45
CA ALA A 302 2.89 0.06 -21.87
C ALA A 302 3.41 1.52 -21.94
N LEU A 303 4.54 1.74 -22.62
CA LEU A 303 5.18 3.06 -22.74
C LEU A 303 4.21 4.15 -23.22
N ARG A 304 3.40 3.84 -24.23
CA ARG A 304 2.39 4.77 -24.77
C ARG A 304 1.36 5.18 -23.72
N GLN A 305 0.96 4.25 -22.85
CA GLN A 305 0.00 4.53 -21.78
C GLN A 305 0.64 5.43 -20.71
N VAL A 306 1.91 5.18 -20.34
CA VAL A 306 2.63 6.05 -19.41
C VAL A 306 2.76 7.47 -19.97
N HIS A 307 3.11 7.64 -21.25
CA HIS A 307 3.13 8.95 -21.89
C HIS A 307 1.75 9.61 -21.89
N ARG A 308 0.69 8.84 -22.15
CA ARG A 308 -0.68 9.35 -22.14
C ARG A 308 -1.10 9.83 -20.75
N LEU A 309 -0.72 9.11 -19.69
CA LEU A 309 -0.98 9.49 -18.31
C LEU A 309 -0.20 10.74 -17.92
N VAL A 310 1.12 10.76 -18.14
CA VAL A 310 1.96 11.92 -17.84
C VAL A 310 1.43 13.16 -18.57
N ARG A 311 1.06 13.04 -19.84
CA ARG A 311 0.48 14.15 -20.60
C ARG A 311 -0.84 14.67 -20.03
N ALA A 312 -1.70 13.78 -19.55
CA ALA A 312 -2.99 14.17 -18.98
C ALA A 312 -2.82 14.92 -17.64
N LEU A 313 -1.78 14.58 -16.88
CA LEU A 313 -1.51 15.19 -15.57
C LEU A 313 -0.52 16.36 -15.63
N PHE A 314 0.12 16.60 -16.77
CA PHE A 314 1.25 17.52 -16.86
C PHE A 314 0.82 18.97 -16.64
N HIS A 315 1.41 19.59 -15.63
CA HIS A 315 1.41 21.03 -15.42
C HIS A 315 2.83 21.50 -15.07
N ARG A 316 3.17 22.75 -15.39
CA ARG A 316 4.53 23.29 -15.16
C ARG A 316 4.89 23.38 -13.68
N ASP A 317 3.88 23.54 -12.83
CA ASP A 317 4.03 23.68 -11.37
C ASP A 317 3.90 22.36 -10.61
N HIS A 318 3.79 21.24 -11.32
CA HIS A 318 3.73 19.90 -10.73
C HIS A 318 5.01 19.14 -11.05
N PHE A 319 5.31 18.13 -10.24
CA PHE A 319 6.53 17.35 -10.32
C PHE A 319 6.22 15.89 -10.55
N PHE A 320 7.10 15.18 -11.26
CA PHE A 320 6.96 13.76 -11.52
C PHE A 320 8.23 13.03 -11.10
N LEU A 321 8.11 12.14 -10.12
CA LEU A 321 9.15 11.17 -9.80
C LEU A 321 8.69 9.78 -10.27
N ILE A 322 9.38 9.25 -11.28
CA ILE A 322 9.01 7.98 -11.92
C ILE A 322 9.96 6.88 -11.47
N HIS A 323 9.44 5.91 -10.73
CA HIS A 323 10.10 4.64 -10.47
C HIS A 323 9.68 3.62 -11.52
N VAL A 324 10.67 2.99 -12.16
CA VAL A 324 10.45 1.89 -13.09
C VAL A 324 10.95 0.60 -12.43
N ASP A 325 10.14 -0.46 -12.45
CA ASP A 325 10.52 -1.76 -11.91
C ASP A 325 11.89 -2.20 -12.46
N ALA A 326 12.77 -2.70 -11.58
CA ALA A 326 14.15 -3.07 -11.93
C ALA A 326 14.25 -4.13 -13.04
N ARG A 327 13.17 -4.89 -13.29
CA ARG A 327 13.10 -5.90 -14.35
C ARG A 327 12.77 -5.31 -15.72
N GLN A 328 12.38 -4.03 -15.80
CA GLN A 328 11.88 -3.39 -17.01
C GLN A 328 12.87 -2.36 -17.59
N ASP A 329 14.02 -2.84 -18.05
CA ASP A 329 15.07 -1.96 -18.60
C ASP A 329 14.65 -1.23 -19.88
N TYR A 330 13.81 -1.86 -20.72
CA TYR A 330 13.24 -1.20 -21.90
C TYR A 330 12.45 0.05 -21.50
N LEU A 331 11.47 -0.10 -20.61
CA LEU A 331 10.61 1.01 -20.19
C LEU A 331 11.44 2.13 -19.53
N PHE A 332 12.43 1.76 -18.70
CA PHE A 332 13.33 2.73 -18.08
C PHE A 332 14.11 3.55 -19.11
N ARG A 333 14.72 2.88 -20.09
CA ARG A 333 15.51 3.56 -21.13
C ARG A 333 14.67 4.51 -21.97
N GLU A 334 13.47 4.10 -22.37
CA GLU A 334 12.60 4.93 -23.19
C GLU A 334 12.12 6.17 -22.41
N LEU A 335 11.81 6.01 -21.12
CA LEU A 335 11.36 7.11 -20.25
C LEU A 335 12.48 8.09 -19.84
N LEU A 336 13.77 7.71 -19.94
CA LEU A 336 14.88 8.67 -19.74
C LEU A 336 14.79 9.87 -20.69
N SER A 337 14.22 9.67 -21.88
CA SER A 337 13.99 10.76 -22.83
C SER A 337 13.04 11.84 -22.29
N LEU A 338 12.12 11.50 -21.37
CA LEU A 338 11.24 12.47 -20.73
C LEU A 338 11.98 13.34 -19.72
N GLU A 339 12.81 12.74 -18.87
CA GLU A 339 13.63 13.46 -17.88
C GLU A 339 14.60 14.44 -18.55
N LEU A 340 15.15 14.10 -19.72
CA LEU A 340 15.99 15.01 -20.49
C LEU A 340 15.22 16.20 -21.09
N ARG A 341 13.92 16.06 -21.33
CA ARG A 341 13.08 17.07 -22.00
C ARG A 341 12.29 17.94 -21.03
N LEU A 342 11.97 17.43 -19.84
CA LEU A 342 11.07 18.07 -18.89
C LEU A 342 11.80 18.24 -17.54
N PRO A 343 12.09 19.49 -17.12
CA PRO A 343 12.89 19.74 -15.90
C PRO A 343 12.17 19.34 -14.60
N ASN A 344 10.85 19.24 -14.64
CA ASN A 344 9.99 18.81 -13.54
C ASN A 344 9.68 17.29 -13.57
N VAL A 345 10.41 16.51 -14.37
CA VAL A 345 10.30 15.05 -14.43
C VAL A 345 11.66 14.43 -14.11
N ARG A 346 11.69 13.48 -13.16
CA ARG A 346 12.90 12.73 -12.79
C ARG A 346 12.59 11.24 -12.73
N LEU A 347 13.58 10.41 -13.10
CA LEU A 347 13.49 8.96 -12.98
C LEU A 347 14.34 8.48 -11.80
N SER A 348 13.75 7.68 -10.91
CA SER A 348 14.49 7.08 -9.78
C SER A 348 15.60 6.16 -10.29
N ARG A 349 16.83 6.41 -9.86
CA ARG A 349 17.98 5.54 -10.15
C ARG A 349 18.01 4.30 -9.24
N ARG A 350 17.35 4.36 -8.08
CA ARG A 350 17.24 3.25 -7.11
C ARG A 350 16.04 2.37 -7.48
N ARG A 351 16.22 1.51 -8.48
CA ARG A 351 15.17 0.59 -8.95
C ARG A 351 15.17 -0.70 -8.13
N GLN A 352 13.97 -1.21 -7.82
CA GLN A 352 13.77 -2.52 -7.19
C GLN A 352 12.71 -3.31 -7.97
N ALA A 353 12.70 -4.64 -7.82
CA ALA A 353 11.65 -5.49 -8.36
C ALA A 353 10.41 -5.41 -7.45
N THR A 354 9.39 -4.71 -7.90
CA THR A 354 8.11 -4.53 -7.19
C THR A 354 7.15 -5.63 -7.63
N ILE A 355 7.29 -6.81 -7.01
CA ILE A 355 6.38 -7.94 -7.25
C ILE A 355 5.02 -7.66 -6.61
N TRP A 356 3.96 -8.23 -7.20
CA TRP A 356 2.61 -8.07 -6.67
C TRP A 356 2.51 -8.61 -5.23
N GLY A 357 1.98 -7.79 -4.32
CA GLY A 357 1.92 -8.10 -2.87
C GLY A 357 3.27 -8.12 -2.15
N GLY A 358 4.36 -7.73 -2.81
CA GLY A 358 5.70 -7.75 -2.23
C GLY A 358 5.97 -6.57 -1.30
N ALA A 359 6.72 -6.82 -0.22
CA ALA A 359 7.18 -5.78 0.71
C ALA A 359 8.07 -4.70 0.04
N SER A 360 8.68 -5.02 -1.11
CA SER A 360 9.50 -4.08 -1.88
C SER A 360 8.72 -2.86 -2.38
N LEU A 361 7.39 -2.95 -2.55
CA LEU A 361 6.59 -1.79 -2.94
C LEU A 361 6.67 -0.69 -1.88
N VAL A 362 6.47 -1.04 -0.59
CA VAL A 362 6.56 -0.07 0.51
C VAL A 362 7.97 0.51 0.61
N SER A 363 9.01 -0.32 0.49
CA SER A 363 10.40 0.15 0.48
C SER A 363 10.67 1.17 -0.63
N ILE A 364 10.10 0.95 -1.83
CA ILE A 364 10.22 1.89 -2.95
C ILE A 364 9.45 3.17 -2.71
N LEU A 365 8.22 3.09 -2.19
CA LEU A 365 7.44 4.28 -1.87
C LEU A 365 8.18 5.15 -0.85
N LEU A 366 8.71 4.56 0.22
CA LEU A 366 9.49 5.28 1.24
C LEU A 366 10.80 5.87 0.70
N ASP A 367 11.58 5.11 -0.08
CA ASP A 367 12.80 5.63 -0.71
C ASP A 367 12.48 6.76 -1.70
N SER A 368 11.36 6.68 -2.42
CA SER A 368 10.96 7.72 -3.34
C SER A 368 10.45 8.98 -2.63
N MET A 369 9.73 8.84 -1.51
CA MET A 369 9.38 9.98 -0.65
C MET A 369 10.63 10.67 -0.11
N GLN A 370 11.65 9.91 0.30
CA GLN A 370 12.93 10.47 0.70
C GLN A 370 13.61 11.21 -0.47
N GLN A 371 13.60 10.65 -1.68
CA GLN A 371 14.11 11.32 -2.88
C GLN A 371 13.35 12.63 -3.19
N LEU A 372 12.03 12.68 -2.97
CA LEU A 372 11.23 13.90 -3.13
C LEU A 372 11.59 14.97 -2.09
N LEU A 373 11.81 14.57 -0.83
CA LEU A 373 12.28 15.48 0.22
C LEU A 373 13.68 16.04 -0.09
N ASP A 374 14.56 15.22 -0.66
CA ASP A 374 15.93 15.60 -1.02
C ASP A 374 16.04 16.30 -2.40
N SER A 375 14.93 16.39 -3.14
CA SER A 375 14.93 16.82 -4.55
C SER A 375 15.18 18.31 -4.77
N GLY A 376 14.96 19.13 -3.74
CA GLY A 376 14.88 20.59 -3.85
C GLY A 376 13.60 21.12 -4.51
N TRP A 377 12.66 20.26 -4.89
CA TRP A 377 11.35 20.67 -5.38
C TRP A 377 10.45 21.07 -4.22
N GLU A 378 9.70 22.14 -4.40
CA GLU A 378 8.72 22.60 -3.43
C GLU A 378 7.32 22.10 -3.83
N TRP A 379 6.83 21.10 -3.11
CA TRP A 379 5.54 20.45 -3.35
C TRP A 379 4.73 20.42 -2.04
N ASP A 380 3.40 20.37 -2.16
CA ASP A 380 2.47 20.39 -1.03
C ASP A 380 1.85 19.00 -0.77
N PHE A 381 1.65 18.21 -1.85
CA PHE A 381 1.05 16.89 -1.78
C PHE A 381 1.81 15.87 -2.62
N ILE A 382 1.79 14.61 -2.19
CA ILE A 382 2.26 13.46 -2.97
C ILE A 382 1.05 12.64 -3.39
N ILE A 383 0.99 12.28 -4.68
CA ILE A 383 -0.01 11.35 -5.21
C ILE A 383 0.72 10.20 -5.88
N ASN A 384 0.56 8.99 -5.36
CA ASN A 384 1.11 7.79 -5.96
C ASN A 384 0.15 7.22 -7.01
N LEU A 385 0.68 6.88 -8.19
CA LEU A 385 -0.08 6.30 -9.30
C LEU A 385 0.73 5.19 -9.98
N SER A 386 0.03 4.28 -10.64
CA SER A 386 0.57 3.25 -11.52
C SER A 386 0.39 3.63 -12.99
N GLU A 387 0.97 2.84 -13.91
CA GLU A 387 0.73 3.01 -15.36
C GLU A 387 -0.72 2.72 -15.79
N SER A 388 -1.52 2.09 -14.92
CA SER A 388 -2.92 1.74 -15.18
C SER A 388 -3.92 2.78 -14.70
N ASP A 389 -3.47 3.77 -13.93
CA ASP A 389 -4.33 4.85 -13.45
C ASP A 389 -4.59 5.88 -14.56
N TYR A 390 -5.72 6.61 -14.44
CA TYR A 390 -6.06 7.70 -15.33
C TYR A 390 -6.95 8.73 -14.63
N PRO A 391 -6.71 10.05 -14.79
CA PRO A 391 -7.56 11.08 -14.21
C PRO A 391 -8.96 11.05 -14.83
N VAL A 392 -9.97 11.30 -14.00
CA VAL A 392 -11.39 11.39 -14.40
C VAL A 392 -11.98 12.79 -14.19
N LYS A 393 -11.18 13.71 -13.65
CA LYS A 393 -11.48 15.13 -13.48
C LYS A 393 -10.30 15.95 -13.98
#